data_AF-A0A963KPJ2-F1
#
_entry.id   AF-A0A963KPJ2-F1
#
_cell.length_a   1.000
_cell.length_b   1.000
_cell.length_c   1.000
_cell.angle_alpha   90.00
_cell.angle_beta   90.00
_cell.angle_gamma   90.00
#
_symmetry.space_group_name_H-M   'P 1'
#
loop_
_entity.id
_entity.type
_entity.pdbx_description
1 polymer ?
#
loop_
_entity_poly.entity_id
_entity_poly.type
_entity_poly.pdbx_seq_one_letter_code
_entity_poly.pdbx_strand_id
1 'polypeptide(L)'
;METFTQPKITGYRQLSEAEVALMNEGKALAEQCGAYIAKLRDPKTGGDALVVLDQRWISIGATDLQRGFMAVIRGIAQPTTF
;
A
#
# COMPACT_ATOMS: atom_id res chain seq x y z
N MET A 1 3.80 -27.42 14.44
CA MET A 1 4.34 -26.07 14.20
C MET A 1 3.80 -25.20 15.30
N GLU A 2 4.64 -24.51 16.05
CA GLU A 2 4.18 -23.57 17.07
C GLU A 2 3.65 -22.32 16.36
N THR A 3 2.40 -21.96 16.61
CA THR A 3 1.79 -20.75 16.04
C THR A 3 2.42 -19.53 16.73
N PHE A 4 3.19 -18.74 15.98
CA PHE A 4 3.73 -17.49 16.50
C PHE A 4 2.60 -16.46 16.65
N THR A 5 2.26 -16.12 17.89
CA THR A 5 1.33 -15.04 18.20
C THR A 5 2.08 -13.72 18.20
N GLN A 6 1.74 -12.82 17.28
CA GLN A 6 2.36 -11.49 17.25
C GLN A 6 2.09 -10.74 18.56
N PRO A 7 3.12 -10.16 19.20
CA PRO A 7 2.94 -9.35 20.41
C PRO A 7 2.01 -8.17 20.16
N LYS A 8 1.17 -7.86 21.14
CA LYS A 8 0.26 -6.72 21.08
C LYS A 8 1.08 -5.42 21.07
N ILE A 9 0.78 -4.53 20.13
CA ILE A 9 1.33 -3.18 20.06
C ILE A 9 0.44 -2.26 20.89
N THR A 10 1.04 -1.42 21.75
CA THR A 10 0.31 -0.41 22.53
C THR A 10 -0.50 0.49 21.61
N GLY A 11 -1.79 0.69 21.92
CA GLY A 11 -2.70 1.50 21.09
C GLY A 11 -3.33 0.74 19.92
N TYR A 12 -3.02 -0.55 19.72
CA TYR A 12 -3.64 -1.40 18.71
C TYR A 12 -4.41 -2.56 19.38
N ARG A 13 -5.46 -3.02 18.71
CA ARG A 13 -6.14 -4.27 19.07
C ARG A 13 -5.35 -5.48 18.58
N GLN A 14 -5.60 -6.65 19.18
CA GLN A 14 -5.11 -7.91 18.62
C GLN A 14 -5.94 -8.24 17.38
N LEU A 15 -5.26 -8.59 16.28
CA LEU A 15 -5.91 -9.05 15.07
C LEU A 15 -6.13 -10.56 15.13
N SER A 16 -7.26 -11.02 14.58
CA SER A 16 -7.48 -12.41 14.24
C SER A 16 -6.67 -12.82 13.01
N GLU A 17 -6.49 -14.12 12.80
CA GLU A 17 -5.79 -14.64 11.61
C GLU A 17 -6.41 -14.17 10.30
N ALA A 18 -7.76 -14.09 10.24
CA ALA A 18 -8.47 -13.59 9.06
C ALA A 18 -8.16 -12.11 8.78
N GLU A 19 -8.05 -11.29 9.82
CA GLU A 19 -7.72 -9.86 9.69
C GLU A 19 -6.25 -9.66 9.32
N VAL A 20 -5.35 -10.50 9.81
CA VAL A 20 -3.94 -10.53 9.38
C VAL A 20 -3.85 -10.93 7.90
N ALA A 21 -4.64 -11.90 7.44
CA ALA A 21 -4.68 -12.27 6.03
C ALA A 21 -5.11 -11.08 5.15
N LEU A 22 -6.18 -10.38 5.52
CA LEU A 22 -6.65 -9.18 4.82
C LEU A 22 -5.61 -8.04 4.84
N MET A 23 -4.92 -7.84 5.97
CA MET A 23 -3.81 -6.89 6.09
C MET A 23 -2.70 -7.19 5.08
N ASN A 24 -2.29 -8.45 4.99
CA ASN A 24 -1.23 -8.90 4.09
C ASN A 24 -1.65 -8.81 2.62
N GLU A 25 -2.89 -9.16 2.31
CA GLU A 25 -3.46 -8.99 0.97
C GLU A 25 -3.42 -7.51 0.53
N GLY A 26 -3.88 -6.59 1.40
CA GLY A 26 -3.81 -5.16 1.14
C GLY A 26 -2.38 -4.65 0.94
N LYS A 27 -1.41 -5.18 1.69
CA LYS A 27 0.02 -4.85 1.51
C LYS A 27 0.58 -5.36 0.18
N ALA A 28 0.22 -6.57 -0.23
CA ALA A 28 0.63 -7.13 -1.52
C ALA A 28 0.07 -6.32 -2.69
N LEU A 29 -1.19 -5.87 -2.61
CA LEU A 29 -1.78 -4.96 -3.60
C LEU A 29 -1.05 -3.61 -3.64
N ALA A 30 -0.71 -3.04 -2.47
CA ALA A 30 0.03 -1.78 -2.40
C ALA A 30 1.42 -1.89 -3.07
N GLU A 31 2.10 -3.02 -2.90
CA GLU A 31 3.39 -3.29 -3.56
C GLU A 31 3.25 -3.37 -5.09
N GLN A 32 2.22 -4.06 -5.58
CA GLN A 32 1.92 -4.10 -7.02
C GLN A 32 1.62 -2.71 -7.59
N CYS A 33 0.85 -1.89 -6.88
CA CYS A 33 0.64 -0.49 -7.26
C CYS A 33 1.95 0.30 -7.28
N GLY A 34 2.84 0.09 -6.31
CA GLY A 34 4.17 0.70 -6.29
C GLY A 34 5.00 0.34 -7.52
N ALA A 35 5.02 -0.94 -7.91
CA ALA A 35 5.69 -1.40 -9.13
C ALA A 35 5.10 -0.78 -10.40
N TYR A 36 3.78 -0.60 -10.45
CA TYR A 36 3.12 0.09 -11.56
C TYR A 36 3.49 1.58 -11.64
N ILE A 37 3.49 2.30 -10.51
CA ILE A 37 3.96 3.69 -10.45
C ILE A 37 5.42 3.81 -10.88
N ALA A 38 6.28 2.87 -10.48
CA ALA A 38 7.68 2.86 -10.91
C ALA A 38 7.81 2.75 -12.44
N LYS A 39 7.01 1.91 -13.08
CA LYS A 39 6.94 1.83 -14.55
C LYS A 39 6.49 3.16 -15.16
N LEU A 40 5.42 3.78 -14.64
CA LEU A 40 4.92 5.07 -15.15
C LEU A 40 5.93 6.23 -15.03
N ARG A 41 6.86 6.13 -14.06
CA ARG A 41 7.93 7.11 -13.86
C ARG A 41 9.17 6.85 -14.71
N ASP A 42 9.27 5.69 -15.34
CA ASP A 42 10.38 5.39 -16.25
C ASP A 42 10.25 6.29 -17.50
N PRO A 43 11.25 7.12 -17.84
CA PRO A 43 11.23 7.95 -19.04
C PRO A 43 11.11 7.17 -20.36
N LYS A 44 11.37 5.85 -20.34
CA LYS A 44 11.21 4.96 -21.49
C LYS A 44 9.78 4.45 -21.65
N THR A 45 8.91 4.68 -20.66
CA THR A 45 7.51 4.30 -20.70
C THR A 45 6.74 5.24 -21.60
N GLY A 46 6.13 4.71 -22.67
CA GLY A 46 5.45 5.49 -23.70
C GLY A 46 5.78 5.04 -25.12
N GLY A 47 6.81 4.20 -25.29
CA GLY A 47 7.19 3.58 -26.56
C GLY A 47 7.90 4.53 -27.53
N ASP A 48 7.38 5.75 -27.67
CA ASP A 48 7.93 6.78 -28.55
C ASP A 48 8.57 7.91 -27.73
N ALA A 49 9.76 8.36 -28.15
CA ALA A 49 10.58 9.33 -27.41
C ALA A 49 9.93 10.72 -27.28
N LEU A 50 8.83 10.95 -28.02
CA LEU A 50 8.10 12.22 -28.06
C LEU A 50 6.91 12.29 -27.10
N VAL A 51 6.46 11.15 -26.54
CA VAL A 51 5.31 11.12 -25.62
C VAL A 51 5.80 10.86 -24.21
N VAL A 52 6.01 11.94 -23.47
CA VAL A 52 6.33 11.88 -22.04
C VAL A 52 5.03 11.89 -21.25
N LEU A 53 4.83 10.91 -20.38
CA LEU A 53 3.68 10.88 -19.46
C LEU A 53 3.73 12.08 -18.50
N ASP A 54 2.58 12.66 -18.18
CA ASP A 54 2.48 13.76 -17.22
C ASP A 54 2.84 13.30 -15.80
N GLN A 55 4.08 13.59 -15.40
CA GLN A 55 4.63 13.19 -14.11
C GLN A 55 3.98 13.91 -12.92
N ARG A 56 3.32 15.06 -13.15
CA ARG A 56 2.56 15.75 -12.09
C ARG A 56 1.36 14.90 -11.70
N TRP A 57 0.58 14.43 -12.67
CA TRP A 57 -0.57 13.56 -12.42
C TRP A 57 -0.17 12.19 -11.88
N ILE A 58 0.94 11.61 -12.36
CA ILE A 58 1.48 10.36 -11.80
C ILE A 58 1.86 10.53 -10.33
N SER A 59 2.46 11.66 -9.95
CA SER A 59 2.84 11.93 -8.56
C SER A 59 1.62 12.15 -7.65
N ILE A 60 0.59 12.83 -8.15
CA ILE A 60 -0.70 12.96 -7.44
C ILE A 60 -1.31 11.58 -7.21
N GLY A 61 -1.48 10.78 -8.27
CA GLY A 61 -2.05 9.43 -8.18
C GLY A 61 -1.24 8.51 -7.26
N ALA A 62 0.10 8.55 -7.32
CA ALA A 62 0.95 7.77 -6.43
C ALA A 62 0.72 8.12 -4.95
N THR A 63 0.56 9.41 -4.64
CA THR A 63 0.32 9.87 -3.28
C THR A 63 -1.07 9.47 -2.80
N ASP A 64 -2.09 9.60 -3.64
CA ASP A 64 -3.46 9.23 -3.29
C ASP A 64 -3.64 7.72 -3.13
N LEU A 65 -2.97 6.91 -3.97
CA LEU A 65 -2.92 5.46 -3.79
C LEU A 65 -2.25 5.08 -2.47
N GLN A 66 -1.11 5.69 -2.13
CA GLN A 66 -0.44 5.45 -0.86
C GLN A 66 -1.34 5.82 0.33
N ARG A 67 -1.99 6.99 0.30
CA ARG A 67 -2.95 7.41 1.33
C ARG A 67 -4.14 6.46 1.41
N GLY A 68 -4.68 6.02 0.26
CA GLY A 68 -5.76 5.05 0.19
C GLY A 68 -5.40 3.74 0.88
N PHE A 69 -4.24 3.17 0.56
CA PHE A 69 -3.73 1.97 1.24
C PHE A 69 -3.50 2.22 2.74
N MET A 70 -2.92 3.35 3.13
CA MET A 70 -2.78 3.69 4.55
C MET A 70 -4.14 3.75 5.28
N ALA A 71 -5.17 4.32 4.64
CA ALA A 71 -6.51 4.41 5.22
C ALA A 71 -7.17 3.04 5.39
N VAL A 72 -7.12 2.16 4.38
CA VAL A 72 -7.72 0.81 4.50
C VAL A 72 -6.96 -0.07 5.49
N ILE A 73 -5.62 0.00 5.51
CA ILE A 73 -4.79 -0.70 6.51
C ILE A 73 -5.12 -0.18 7.92
N ARG A 74 -5.28 1.14 8.12
CA ARG A 74 -5.74 1.71 9.40
C ARG A 74 -7.14 1.22 9.77
N GLY A 75 -8.03 1.06 8.79
CA GLY A 75 -9.37 0.47 9.00
C GLY A 75 -9.33 -0.95 9.55
N ILE A 76 -8.35 -1.76 9.14
CA ILE A 76 -8.13 -3.11 9.70
C ILE A 76 -7.49 -3.00 11.09
N ALA A 77 -6.41 -2.22 11.22
CA ALA A 77 -5.61 -2.13 12.44
C ALA A 77 -6.34 -1.47 13.62
N GLN A 78 -7.31 -0.59 13.34
CA GLN A 78 -8.12 0.15 14.32
C GLN A 78 -7.32 0.69 15.51
N PRO A 79 -6.29 1.54 15.28
CA PRO A 79 -5.54 2.13 16.38
C PRO A 79 -6.44 3.04 17.23
N THR A 80 -6.25 3.01 18.55
CA THR A 80 -6.96 3.85 19.53
C THR A 80 -6.20 5.12 19.90
N THR A 81 -5.00 5.29 19.36
CA THR A 81 -4.14 6.47 19.56
C THR A 81 -4.03 7.27 18.26
N PHE A 82 -3.58 8.53 18.36
CA PHE A 82 -3.45 9.44 17.22
C PHE A 82 -2.45 8.91 16.18
#